data_AF-A0A1Z8YXL0-F1
#
_entry.id   AF-A0A1Z8YXL0-F1
#
_cell.length_a   1.000
_cell.length_b   1.000
_cell.length_c   1.000
_cell.angle_alpha   90.00
_cell.angle_beta   90.00
_cell.angle_gamma   90.00
#
_symmetry.space_group_name_H-M   'P 1'
#
loop_
_entity.id
_entity.type
_entity.pdbx_description
1 polymer ?
#
loop_
_entity_poly.entity_id
_entity_poly.type
_entity_poly.pdbx_seq_one_letter_code
_entity_poly.pdbx_strand_id
1 'polypeptide(L)'
;MAVNFNSLNRQPSTLDYTHPTQFRFDILKLPNVEYTITSANVPGISMSGDAILNTRFKGVPFMGDTLIYETLNVTFIVQEDLANYRELHDWITGIGFPKDNEQFDSALRNEIQTKPGALPVIPKQTSNVRNAPVLNPSVLTSDATMHILSNKNNPKIRVNFRGLYPSSLSGVTYNTQDATGEGITADVQFQFDLYEFEVL
;
A
#
# COMPACT_ATOMS: atom_id res chain seq x y z
N MET A 1 -6.97 -26.14 -7.82
CA MET A 1 -5.75 -26.87 -7.39
C MET A 1 -6.04 -28.36 -7.50
N ALA A 2 -5.32 -29.12 -8.33
CA ALA A 2 -5.57 -30.55 -8.48
C ALA A 2 -5.04 -31.32 -7.26
N VAL A 3 -5.85 -32.21 -6.69
CA VAL A 3 -5.45 -33.02 -5.52
C VAL A 3 -4.66 -34.25 -5.98
N ASN A 4 -3.42 -34.37 -5.51
CA ASN A 4 -2.57 -35.54 -5.77
C ASN A 4 -2.82 -36.60 -4.69
N PHE A 5 -3.30 -37.78 -5.08
CA PHE A 5 -3.66 -38.87 -4.15
C PHE A 5 -2.45 -39.60 -3.55
N ASN A 6 -1.26 -39.43 -4.14
CA ASN A 6 -0.02 -40.01 -3.62
C ASN A 6 0.55 -39.14 -2.49
N SER A 7 0.70 -39.70 -1.29
CA SER A 7 1.20 -38.99 -0.10
C SER A 7 2.63 -38.47 -0.22
N LEU A 8 3.49 -39.14 -1.00
CA LEU A 8 4.87 -38.70 -1.25
C LEU A 8 4.91 -37.39 -2.05
N ASN A 9 3.98 -37.21 -2.98
CA ASN A 9 3.87 -36.01 -3.80
C ASN A 9 3.17 -34.85 -3.08
N ARG A 10 2.73 -35.05 -1.82
CA ARG A 10 2.14 -34.01 -0.97
C ARG A 10 3.17 -33.33 -0.06
N GLN A 11 4.41 -33.82 -0.02
CA GLN A 11 5.45 -33.21 0.79
C GLN A 11 5.76 -31.80 0.26
N PRO A 12 5.95 -30.80 1.15
CA PRO A 12 6.41 -29.49 0.73
C PRO A 12 7.81 -29.62 0.11
N SER A 13 8.01 -29.00 -1.06
CA SER A 13 9.26 -29.09 -1.80
C SER A 13 10.43 -28.35 -1.13
N THR A 14 10.14 -27.36 -0.28
CA THR A 14 11.13 -26.63 0.52
C THR A 14 10.68 -26.52 1.96
N LEU A 15 11.55 -26.86 2.91
CA LEU A 15 11.28 -26.78 4.35
C LEU A 15 11.71 -25.43 4.97
N ASP A 16 12.37 -24.57 4.19
CA ASP A 16 12.84 -23.26 4.67
C ASP A 16 11.65 -22.35 5.01
N TYR A 17 11.62 -21.87 6.26
CA TYR A 17 10.62 -20.92 6.74
C TYR A 17 11.00 -19.48 6.38
N THR A 18 9.97 -18.64 6.20
CA THR A 18 10.17 -17.21 5.99
C THR A 18 10.63 -16.51 7.26
N HIS A 19 11.48 -15.49 7.13
CA HIS A 19 11.98 -14.70 8.27
C HIS A 19 11.38 -13.29 8.22
N PRO A 20 10.92 -12.74 9.36
CA PRO A 20 10.22 -11.46 9.40
C PRO A 20 11.11 -10.26 8.99
N THR A 21 12.43 -10.37 9.13
CA THR A 21 13.37 -9.29 8.81
C THR A 21 13.77 -9.25 7.33
N GLN A 22 13.39 -10.27 6.55
CA GLN A 22 13.83 -10.46 5.17
C GLN A 22 12.74 -9.99 4.20
N PHE A 23 12.49 -8.68 4.22
CA PHE A 23 11.59 -8.03 3.29
C PHE A 23 12.21 -6.73 2.76
N ARG A 24 11.72 -6.30 1.60
CA ARG A 24 11.97 -4.97 1.04
C ARG A 24 10.67 -4.47 0.47
N PHE A 25 10.30 -3.22 0.76
CA PHE A 25 9.08 -2.61 0.25
C PHE A 25 9.48 -1.44 -0.64
N ASP A 26 9.04 -1.46 -1.90
CA ASP A 26 9.40 -0.47 -2.90
C ASP A 26 8.14 0.27 -3.36
N ILE A 27 8.21 1.60 -3.40
CA ILE A 27 7.12 2.46 -3.86
C ILE A 27 7.69 3.66 -4.60
N LEU A 28 7.23 3.87 -5.84
CA LEU A 28 7.80 4.91 -6.71
C LEU A 28 7.58 6.33 -6.14
N LYS A 29 6.45 6.54 -5.46
CA LYS A 29 6.02 7.86 -4.98
C LYS A 29 6.67 8.30 -3.66
N LEU A 30 7.30 7.39 -2.92
CA LEU A 30 7.92 7.70 -1.63
C LEU A 30 9.39 7.21 -1.56
N PRO A 31 10.28 7.78 -2.40
CA PRO A 31 11.69 7.39 -2.43
C PRO A 31 12.41 7.55 -1.07
N ASN A 32 12.03 8.52 -0.23
CA ASN A 32 12.69 8.69 1.06
C ASN A 32 12.19 7.69 2.10
N VAL A 33 10.89 7.40 2.07
CA VAL A 33 10.26 6.47 3.02
C VAL A 33 10.80 5.05 2.81
N GLU A 34 10.98 4.60 1.55
CA GLU A 34 11.45 3.26 1.17
C GLU A 34 12.60 2.73 2.04
N TYR A 35 13.62 3.55 2.27
CA TYR A 35 14.84 3.17 3.00
C TYR A 35 14.71 3.20 4.52
N THR A 36 13.66 3.83 5.03
CA THR A 36 13.42 4.03 6.48
C THR A 36 12.37 3.08 7.04
N ILE A 37 11.80 2.21 6.22
CA ILE A 37 10.78 1.24 6.64
C ILE A 37 11.38 0.18 7.56
N THR A 38 10.71 -0.05 8.69
CA THR A 38 11.08 -1.07 9.68
C THR A 38 10.13 -2.24 9.70
N SER A 39 8.85 -2.02 9.39
CA SER A 39 7.86 -3.10 9.31
C SER A 39 6.78 -2.79 8.28
N ALA A 40 6.34 -3.82 7.58
CA ALA A 40 5.18 -3.80 6.69
C ALA A 40 4.40 -5.11 6.88
N ASN A 41 3.07 -5.06 6.84
CA ASN A 41 2.24 -6.27 6.84
C ASN A 41 1.91 -6.73 5.42
N VAL A 42 1.63 -8.02 5.25
CA VAL A 42 0.81 -8.49 4.13
C VAL A 42 -0.64 -8.35 4.57
N PRO A 43 -1.49 -7.58 3.87
CA PRO A 43 -2.88 -7.42 4.29
C PRO A 43 -3.66 -8.73 4.27
N GLY A 44 -4.48 -8.95 5.29
CA GLY A 44 -5.41 -10.06 5.32
C GLY A 44 -6.46 -9.94 4.21
N ILE A 45 -7.02 -11.10 3.82
CA ILE A 45 -8.21 -11.18 2.99
C ILE A 45 -9.32 -11.87 3.76
N SER A 46 -10.52 -11.32 3.69
CA SER A 46 -11.72 -11.97 4.21
C SER A 46 -12.84 -11.95 3.17
N MET A 47 -13.72 -12.93 3.25
CA MET A 47 -14.98 -12.91 2.51
C MET A 47 -15.97 -12.05 3.29
N SER A 48 -16.70 -11.19 2.60
CA SER A 48 -17.81 -10.45 3.18
C SER A 48 -19.14 -11.17 2.93
N GLY A 49 -20.04 -11.09 3.90
CA GLY A 49 -21.41 -11.56 3.73
C GLY A 49 -21.61 -13.05 3.98
N ASP A 50 -21.03 -13.58 5.05
CA ASP A 50 -21.34 -14.95 5.52
C ASP A 50 -22.85 -15.12 5.71
N ALA A 51 -23.48 -15.83 4.78
CA ALA A 51 -24.90 -16.08 4.82
C ALA A 51 -25.15 -17.36 5.63
N ILE A 52 -26.01 -17.30 6.64
CA ILE A 52 -26.38 -18.50 7.40
C ILE A 52 -27.70 -19.01 6.85
N LEU A 53 -27.67 -20.22 6.29
CA LEU A 53 -28.88 -20.94 5.91
C LEU A 53 -29.36 -21.75 7.12
N ASN A 54 -30.44 -21.29 7.75
CA ASN A 54 -31.03 -22.01 8.89
C ASN A 54 -31.75 -23.27 8.42
N THR A 55 -31.17 -24.43 8.71
CA THR A 55 -31.92 -25.69 8.72
C THR A 55 -32.59 -25.87 10.09
N ARG A 56 -33.57 -26.78 10.17
CA ARG A 56 -34.31 -27.04 11.42
C ARG A 56 -33.45 -27.50 12.62
N PHE A 57 -32.19 -27.91 12.39
CA PHE A 57 -31.30 -28.43 13.44
C PHE A 57 -30.12 -27.51 13.74
N LYS A 58 -29.58 -26.82 12.73
CA LYS A 58 -28.45 -25.89 12.87
C LYS A 58 -28.36 -24.96 11.66
N GLY A 59 -27.91 -23.72 11.87
CA GLY A 59 -27.49 -22.83 10.79
C GLY A 59 -26.26 -23.37 10.08
N VAL A 60 -26.36 -23.60 8.77
CA VAL A 60 -25.24 -23.99 7.92
C VAL A 60 -24.64 -22.73 7.31
N PRO A 61 -23.34 -22.46 7.49
CA PRO A 61 -22.70 -21.30 6.88
C PRO A 61 -22.59 -21.49 5.36
N PHE A 62 -22.90 -20.44 4.63
CA PHE A 62 -22.78 -20.32 3.18
C PHE A 62 -21.75 -19.24 2.85
N MET A 63 -21.03 -19.45 1.74
CA MET A 63 -19.95 -18.56 1.32
C MET A 63 -20.46 -17.15 0.97
N GLY A 64 -19.70 -16.14 1.36
CA GLY A 64 -19.90 -14.75 0.96
C GLY A 64 -19.56 -14.48 -0.51
N ASP A 65 -19.94 -13.30 -1.00
CA ASP A 65 -19.86 -12.93 -2.43
C ASP A 65 -18.68 -12.00 -2.77
N THR A 66 -18.27 -11.12 -1.84
CA THR A 66 -17.20 -10.14 -2.11
C THR A 66 -15.98 -10.32 -1.23
N LEU A 67 -14.83 -9.91 -1.75
CA LEU A 67 -13.55 -9.86 -1.04
C LEU A 67 -13.40 -8.52 -0.32
N ILE A 68 -13.00 -8.56 0.95
CA ILE A 68 -12.51 -7.39 1.69
C ILE A 68 -11.03 -7.58 1.95
N TYR A 69 -10.24 -6.61 1.48
CA TYR A 69 -8.83 -6.47 1.79
C TYR A 69 -8.67 -5.63 3.05
N GLU A 70 -7.81 -6.08 3.96
CA GLU A 70 -7.34 -5.27 5.08
C GLU A 70 -6.41 -4.15 4.59
N THR A 71 -6.14 -3.16 5.45
CA THR A 71 -5.19 -2.08 5.15
C THR A 71 -3.75 -2.59 5.16
N LEU A 72 -2.91 -1.96 4.33
CA LEU A 72 -1.46 -2.11 4.37
C LEU A 72 -0.89 -1.09 5.36
N ASN A 73 -0.36 -1.57 6.47
CA ASN A 73 0.26 -0.77 7.51
C ASN A 73 1.79 -0.85 7.37
N VAL A 74 2.43 0.31 7.28
CA VAL A 74 3.88 0.43 7.18
C VAL A 74 4.39 1.33 8.29
N THR A 75 5.37 0.85 9.05
CA THR A 75 6.08 1.61 10.07
C THR A 75 7.44 2.01 9.54
N PHE A 76 7.82 3.26 9.76
CA PHE A 76 9.11 3.80 9.36
C PHE A 76 9.71 4.68 10.46
N ILE A 77 11.04 4.80 10.45
CA ILE A 77 11.77 5.71 11.34
C ILE A 77 11.78 7.09 10.71
N VAL A 78 11.42 8.10 11.48
CA VAL A 78 11.32 9.49 11.06
C VAL A 78 12.73 10.11 11.00
N GLN A 79 13.03 10.80 9.89
CA GLN A 79 14.30 11.51 9.72
C GLN A 79 14.32 12.85 10.48
N GLU A 80 15.52 13.35 10.79
CA GLU A 80 15.72 14.62 11.51
C GLU A 80 15.04 15.81 10.82
N ASP A 81 15.18 15.92 9.50
CA ASP A 81 14.56 16.99 8.70
C ASP A 81 13.07 16.77 8.42
N LEU A 82 12.47 15.69 8.96
CA LEU A 82 11.11 15.25 8.66
C LEU A 82 10.84 15.06 7.16
N ALA A 83 11.87 14.85 6.34
CA ALA A 83 11.72 14.77 4.89
C ALA A 83 10.77 13.62 4.48
N ASN A 84 10.97 12.43 5.04
CA ASN A 84 10.09 11.28 4.82
C ASN A 84 8.66 11.49 5.34
N TYR A 85 8.50 12.07 6.54
CA TYR A 85 7.19 12.35 7.11
C TYR A 85 6.41 13.39 6.30
N ARG A 86 7.09 14.46 5.87
CA ARG A 86 6.51 15.51 5.04
C ARG A 86 6.10 15.01 3.66
N GLU A 87 6.88 14.12 3.06
CA GLU A 87 6.54 13.53 1.76
C GLU A 87 5.20 12.77 1.81
N LEU A 88 4.98 11.99 2.87
CA LEU A 88 3.70 11.32 3.11
C LEU A 88 2.56 12.29 3.41
N HIS A 89 2.82 13.31 4.24
CA HIS A 89 1.86 14.35 4.55
C HIS A 89 1.43 15.14 3.29
N ASP A 90 2.38 15.49 2.43
CA ASP A 90 2.13 16.22 1.19
C ASP A 90 1.34 15.35 0.20
N TRP A 91 1.54 14.03 0.20
CA TRP A 91 0.71 13.11 -0.59
C TRP A 91 -0.74 13.07 -0.08
N ILE A 92 -0.96 12.91 1.23
CA ILE A 92 -2.32 12.87 1.82
C ILE A 92 -3.05 14.19 1.57
N THR A 93 -2.40 15.32 1.82
CA THR A 93 -3.00 16.65 1.60
C THR A 93 -3.20 16.95 0.12
N GLY A 94 -2.35 16.41 -0.75
CA GLY A 94 -2.50 16.40 -2.20
C GLY A 94 -3.57 15.46 -2.74
N ILE A 95 -4.25 14.67 -1.90
CA ILE A 95 -5.48 13.93 -2.26
C ILE A 95 -6.71 14.57 -1.61
N GLY A 96 -6.57 15.07 -0.38
CA GLY A 96 -7.70 15.60 0.40
C GLY A 96 -8.02 17.08 0.16
N PHE A 97 -7.09 17.87 -0.35
CA PHE A 97 -7.21 19.31 -0.62
C PHE A 97 -7.86 20.11 0.54
N PRO A 98 -7.27 20.08 1.75
CA PRO A 98 -7.92 20.66 2.91
C PRO A 98 -7.99 22.20 2.90
N LYS A 99 -7.15 22.89 2.11
CA LYS A 99 -7.03 24.35 2.16
C LYS A 99 -7.61 25.03 0.92
N ASP A 100 -7.12 24.69 -0.27
CA ASP A 100 -7.46 25.36 -1.52
C ASP A 100 -7.41 24.36 -2.69
N ASN A 101 -8.26 24.55 -3.70
CA ASN A 101 -8.25 23.73 -4.92
C ASN A 101 -6.94 23.87 -5.72
N GLU A 102 -6.13 24.89 -5.46
CA GLU A 102 -4.79 25.05 -6.06
C GLU A 102 -3.81 23.94 -5.62
N GLN A 103 -4.05 23.31 -4.46
CA GLN A 103 -3.31 22.14 -4.00
C GLN A 103 -3.53 20.93 -4.91
N PHE A 104 -4.71 20.82 -5.55
CA PHE A 104 -4.99 19.81 -6.57
C PHE A 104 -4.18 20.02 -7.82
N ASP A 105 -4.14 21.26 -8.30
CA ASP A 105 -3.42 21.60 -9.51
C ASP A 105 -1.90 21.40 -9.34
N SER A 106 -1.33 21.75 -8.17
CA SER A 106 0.08 21.52 -7.90
C SER A 106 0.43 20.04 -7.74
N ALA A 107 -0.40 19.26 -7.03
CA ALA A 107 -0.23 17.82 -6.91
C ALA A 107 -0.26 17.15 -8.29
N LEU A 108 -1.29 17.43 -9.09
CA LEU A 108 -1.42 16.88 -10.45
C LEU A 108 -0.21 17.22 -11.34
N ARG A 109 0.30 18.45 -11.27
CA ARG A 109 1.48 18.88 -12.03
C ARG A 109 2.74 18.13 -11.61
N ASN A 110 2.91 17.84 -10.32
CA ASN A 110 4.02 17.04 -9.83
C ASN A 110 3.91 15.60 -10.37
N GLU A 111 2.72 14.98 -10.32
CA GLU A 111 2.51 13.61 -10.83
C GLU A 111 2.80 13.46 -12.33
N ILE A 112 2.45 14.47 -13.14
CA ILE A 112 2.75 14.48 -14.58
C ILE A 112 4.26 14.44 -14.82
N GLN A 113 5.06 15.07 -13.95
CA GLN A 113 6.52 15.07 -14.06
C GLN A 113 7.13 13.72 -13.63
N THR A 114 6.54 13.05 -12.63
CA THR A 114 7.06 11.78 -12.10
C THR A 114 6.65 10.57 -12.93
N LYS A 115 5.54 10.63 -13.68
CA LYS A 115 5.03 9.51 -14.49
C LYS A 115 5.32 9.71 -15.99
N PRO A 116 6.36 9.07 -16.55
CA PRO A 116 6.63 9.14 -17.99
C PRO A 116 5.44 8.63 -18.81
N GLY A 117 4.84 9.50 -19.62
CA GLY A 117 3.68 9.20 -20.46
C GLY A 117 2.35 9.80 -20.00
N ALA A 118 2.30 10.49 -18.86
CA ALA A 118 1.17 11.33 -18.51
C ALA A 118 1.08 12.50 -19.51
N LEU A 119 -0.05 12.60 -20.23
CA LEU A 119 -0.30 13.74 -21.11
C LEU A 119 -0.22 15.03 -20.28
N PRO A 120 0.49 16.08 -20.74
CA PRO A 120 0.54 17.34 -20.03
C PRO A 120 -0.87 17.92 -19.93
N VAL A 121 -1.45 17.88 -18.74
CA VAL A 121 -2.63 18.69 -18.42
C VAL A 121 -2.14 20.12 -18.44
N ILE A 122 -2.54 20.89 -19.45
CA ILE A 122 -2.38 22.34 -19.48
C ILE A 122 -3.60 22.91 -18.74
N PRO A 123 -3.48 23.34 -17.47
CA PRO A 123 -4.57 24.03 -16.81
C PRO A 123 -4.34 25.51 -17.08
N LYS A 124 -4.80 25.96 -18.24
CA LYS A 124 -5.06 27.38 -18.43
C LYS A 124 -6.32 27.53 -19.24
N GLN A 125 -7.40 27.81 -18.51
CA GLN A 125 -8.63 28.46 -18.97
C GLN A 125 -8.77 28.51 -20.50
N THR A 126 -9.14 27.38 -21.11
CA THR A 126 -9.87 27.47 -22.36
C THR A 126 -11.33 27.63 -21.97
N SER A 127 -11.97 28.67 -22.48
CA SER A 127 -13.38 29.02 -22.23
C SER A 127 -14.39 27.96 -22.69
N ASN A 128 -13.90 26.77 -23.09
CA ASN A 128 -14.67 25.64 -23.56
C ASN A 128 -14.56 24.49 -22.55
N VAL A 129 -15.48 24.49 -21.58
CA VAL A 129 -15.71 23.45 -20.55
C VAL A 129 -15.91 22.03 -21.15
N ARG A 130 -16.11 21.94 -22.47
CA ARG A 130 -16.32 20.68 -23.20
C ARG A 130 -15.02 19.87 -23.44
N ASN A 131 -13.85 20.46 -23.22
CA ASN A 131 -12.53 19.82 -23.40
C ASN A 131 -11.70 19.80 -22.12
N ALA A 132 -12.33 19.81 -20.93
CA ALA A 132 -11.59 19.53 -19.70
C ALA A 132 -11.03 18.09 -19.81
N PRO A 133 -9.70 17.89 -19.67
CA PRO A 133 -9.15 16.54 -19.71
C PRO A 133 -9.78 15.73 -18.59
N VAL A 134 -10.35 14.57 -18.92
CA VAL A 134 -10.84 13.61 -17.94
C VAL A 134 -9.65 13.22 -17.07
N LEU A 135 -9.66 13.69 -15.82
CA LEU A 135 -8.60 13.40 -14.87
C LEU A 135 -8.73 11.93 -14.47
N ASN A 136 -7.74 11.11 -14.82
CA ASN A 136 -7.68 9.73 -14.35
C ASN A 136 -7.38 9.75 -12.86
N PRO A 137 -8.24 9.21 -11.97
CA PRO A 137 -7.97 9.19 -10.53
C PRO A 137 -6.68 8.42 -10.18
N SER A 138 -6.22 7.51 -11.05
CA SER A 138 -4.93 6.81 -10.94
C SER A 138 -3.69 7.69 -11.10
N VAL A 139 -3.81 9.00 -11.31
CA VAL A 139 -2.64 9.90 -11.25
C VAL A 139 -2.22 10.17 -9.81
N LEU A 140 -3.13 10.09 -8.84
CA LEU A 140 -2.84 10.37 -7.44
C LEU A 140 -2.46 9.11 -6.64
N THR A 141 -2.73 7.92 -7.19
CA THR A 141 -2.33 6.64 -6.60
C THR A 141 -0.97 6.19 -7.13
N SER A 142 -0.27 5.36 -6.37
CA SER A 142 0.98 4.71 -6.79
C SER A 142 0.83 3.20 -6.73
N ASP A 143 1.53 2.49 -7.59
CA ASP A 143 1.72 1.05 -7.37
C ASP A 143 2.89 0.85 -6.39
N ALA A 144 2.86 -0.26 -5.66
CA ALA A 144 3.92 -0.63 -4.72
C ALA A 144 4.20 -2.12 -4.79
N THR A 145 5.43 -2.52 -4.48
CA THR A 145 5.86 -3.91 -4.53
C THR A 145 6.59 -4.29 -3.25
N MET A 146 6.08 -5.32 -2.57
CA MET A 146 6.77 -5.91 -1.43
C MET A 146 7.48 -7.18 -1.86
N HIS A 147 8.79 -7.20 -1.69
CA HIS A 147 9.65 -8.34 -1.94
C HIS A 147 9.85 -9.12 -0.65
N ILE A 148 9.46 -10.39 -0.68
CA ILE A 148 9.78 -11.34 0.38
C ILE A 148 11.05 -12.07 -0.06
N LEU A 149 12.10 -11.93 0.74
CA LEU A 149 13.40 -12.49 0.44
C LEU A 149 13.58 -13.86 1.09
N SER A 150 14.40 -14.68 0.46
CA SER A 150 14.93 -15.89 1.05
C SER A 150 16.05 -15.58 2.05
N ASN A 151 16.47 -16.58 2.81
CA ASN A 151 17.60 -16.47 3.75
C ASN A 151 18.94 -16.06 3.10
N LYS A 152 19.03 -16.12 1.76
CA LYS A 152 20.20 -15.66 0.99
C LYS A 152 20.01 -14.28 0.38
N ASN A 153 19.00 -13.52 0.84
CA ASN A 153 18.62 -12.21 0.30
C ASN A 153 18.26 -12.20 -1.20
N ASN A 154 17.83 -13.35 -1.73
CA ASN A 154 17.25 -13.40 -3.08
C ASN A 154 15.73 -13.24 -2.99
N PRO A 155 15.10 -12.37 -3.79
CA PRO A 155 13.65 -12.20 -3.80
C PRO A 155 13.00 -13.48 -4.34
N LYS A 156 12.10 -14.09 -3.57
CA LYS A 156 11.43 -15.36 -3.93
C LYS A 156 9.95 -15.16 -4.26
N ILE A 157 9.31 -14.22 -3.57
CA ILE A 157 7.91 -13.86 -3.78
C ILE A 157 7.83 -12.34 -3.84
N ARG A 158 7.01 -11.83 -4.74
CA ARG A 158 6.64 -10.43 -4.81
C ARG A 158 5.14 -10.29 -4.56
N VAL A 159 4.77 -9.32 -3.75
CA VAL A 159 3.38 -8.90 -3.55
C VAL A 159 3.23 -7.56 -4.25
N ASN A 160 2.46 -7.54 -5.33
CA ASN A 160 2.24 -6.35 -6.15
C ASN A 160 0.92 -5.69 -5.73
N PHE A 161 0.98 -4.47 -5.22
CA PHE A 161 -0.19 -3.66 -4.86
C PHE A 161 -0.51 -2.69 -6.00
N ARG A 162 -1.80 -2.62 -6.38
CA ARG A 162 -2.28 -1.71 -7.42
C ARG A 162 -3.11 -0.58 -6.82
N GLY A 163 -2.87 0.64 -7.30
CA GLY A 163 -3.67 1.81 -6.92
C GLY A 163 -3.55 2.16 -5.43
N LEU A 164 -2.36 2.00 -4.85
CA LEU A 164 -2.10 2.32 -3.45
C LEU A 164 -2.20 3.84 -3.18
N TYR A 165 -2.81 4.21 -2.07
CA TYR A 165 -2.79 5.57 -1.53
C TYR A 165 -2.85 5.56 0.00
N PRO A 166 -2.25 6.56 0.67
CA PRO A 166 -2.28 6.65 2.13
C PRO A 166 -3.67 7.06 2.60
N SER A 167 -4.24 6.30 3.53
CA SER A 167 -5.51 6.60 4.18
C SER A 167 -5.32 7.38 5.49
N SER A 168 -4.23 7.11 6.21
CA SER A 168 -3.88 7.81 7.45
C SER A 168 -2.39 7.80 7.73
N LEU A 169 -1.91 8.83 8.44
CA LEU A 169 -0.55 8.97 8.94
C LEU A 169 -0.62 9.23 10.45
N SER A 170 0.17 8.50 11.23
CA SER A 170 0.23 8.67 12.68
C SER A 170 0.93 9.99 13.04
N GLY A 171 0.57 10.57 14.19
CA GLY A 171 1.32 11.69 14.74
C GLY A 171 2.72 11.26 15.22
N VAL A 172 3.64 12.22 15.24
CA VAL A 172 4.99 12.08 15.81
C VAL A 172 4.97 12.73 17.19
N THR A 173 5.41 12.01 18.23
CA THR A 173 5.41 12.51 19.61
C THR A 173 6.82 12.93 20.02
N TYR A 174 6.95 14.19 20.48
CA TYR A 174 8.20 14.72 21.03
C TYR A 174 8.09 14.76 22.55
N ASN A 175 8.95 13.99 23.24
CA ASN A 175 8.97 13.93 24.69
C ASN A 175 10.40 14.20 25.22
N THR A 176 10.57 15.26 26.01
CA THR A 176 11.86 15.64 26.61
C THR A 176 12.23 14.79 27.84
N GLN A 177 11.35 13.91 28.30
CA GLN A 177 11.59 12.97 29.40
C GLN A 177 12.23 11.66 28.93
N ASP A 178 12.19 11.38 27.63
CA ASP A 178 12.81 10.19 27.07
C ASP A 178 14.33 10.39 26.97
N ALA A 179 15.05 9.61 27.77
CA ALA A 179 16.51 9.65 27.82
C ALA A 179 17.15 8.61 26.90
N THR A 180 16.35 7.79 26.21
CA THR A 180 16.84 6.75 25.30
C THR A 180 16.87 7.27 23.86
N GLY A 181 17.99 7.06 23.18
CA GLY A 181 18.22 7.56 21.82
C GLY A 181 17.55 6.75 20.71
N GLU A 182 16.40 6.13 20.96
CA GLU A 182 15.64 5.49 19.88
C GLU A 182 15.03 6.56 18.98
N GLY A 183 15.17 6.37 17.66
CA GLY A 183 14.59 7.28 16.67
C GLY A 183 13.06 7.23 16.74
N ILE A 184 12.40 8.38 16.53
CA ILE A 184 10.95 8.43 16.56
C ILE A 184 10.40 7.64 15.36
N THR A 185 9.43 6.76 15.61
CA THR A 185 8.74 6.00 14.57
C THR A 185 7.38 6.59 14.24
N ALA A 186 6.94 6.45 12.99
CA ALA A 186 5.60 6.78 12.56
C ALA A 186 5.01 5.62 11.74
N ASP A 187 3.69 5.48 11.81
CA ASP A 187 2.90 4.48 11.10
C ASP A 187 2.05 5.15 10.03
N VAL A 188 2.04 4.58 8.83
CA VAL A 188 1.13 4.96 7.75
C VAL A 188 0.26 3.77 7.39
N GLN A 189 -1.03 4.02 7.20
CA GLN A 189 -1.96 3.05 6.65
C GLN A 189 -2.25 3.40 5.21
N PHE A 190 -2.20 2.40 4.35
CA PHE A 190 -2.50 2.50 2.94
C PHE A 190 -3.72 1.65 2.60
N GLN A 191 -4.51 2.17 1.68
CA GLN A 191 -5.58 1.45 1.00
C GLN A 191 -5.17 1.25 -0.46
N PHE A 192 -5.65 0.16 -1.05
CA PHE A 192 -5.35 -0.24 -2.42
C PHE A 192 -6.57 -0.94 -3.04
N ASP A 193 -6.55 -1.12 -4.35
CA ASP A 193 -7.63 -1.77 -5.08
C ASP A 193 -7.51 -3.29 -5.05
N LEU A 194 -6.29 -3.79 -5.26
CA LEU A 194 -5.98 -5.21 -5.36
C LEU A 194 -4.51 -5.45 -4.98
N TYR A 195 -4.23 -6.62 -4.40
CA TYR A 195 -2.87 -7.14 -4.35
C TYR A 195 -2.80 -8.54 -4.97
N GLU A 196 -1.67 -8.86 -5.61
CA GLU A 196 -1.42 -10.15 -6.26
C GLU A 196 -0.07 -10.71 -5.83
N PHE A 197 0.01 -12.03 -5.67
CA PHE A 197 1.27 -12.74 -5.44
C PHE A 197 1.90 -13.18 -6.77
N GLU A 198 3.19 -12.90 -6.90
CA GLU A 198 4.03 -13.34 -8.01
C GLU A 198 5.19 -14.17 -7.46
N VAL A 199 5.35 -15.41 -7.95
CA VAL A 199 6.48 -16.28 -7.60
C VAL A 199 7.59 -16.04 -8.62
N LEU A 200 8.80 -15.76 -8.13
CA LEU A 200 9.98 -15.47 -8.94
C LEU A 200 10.83 -16.72 -9.18
#